data_AF-A0A7C5F9K2-F1
#
_entry.id   AF-A0A7C5F9K2-F1
#
_cell.length_a   1.000
_cell.length_b   1.000
_cell.length_c   1.000
_cell.angle_alpha   90.00
_cell.angle_beta   90.00
_cell.angle_gamma   90.00
#
_symmetry.space_group_name_H-M   'P 1'
#
loop_
_entity.id
_entity.type
_entity.pdbx_description
1 polymer ?
#
loop_
_entity_poly.entity_id
_entity_poly.type
_entity_poly.pdbx_seq_one_letter_code
_entity_poly.pdbx_strand_id
1 'polypeptide(L)' 'MHGLSTAFVAKEFKISHRRVQEVVQYTRKKGCVPTLQKGGRHPYAQYPKDIWKIVAKAAKRLMHVQHR' A
#
# COMPACT_ATOMS: atom_id res chain seq x y z
N MET A 1 26.00 -10.30 -19.59
CA MET A 1 24.92 -9.89 -18.67
C MET A 1 23.90 -11.01 -18.62
N HIS A 2 24.06 -11.99 -17.73
CA HIS A 2 23.03 -13.02 -17.53
C HIS A 2 21.86 -12.40 -16.78
N GLY A 3 20.96 -11.74 -17.53
CA GLY A 3 19.74 -11.19 -16.97
C GLY A 3 18.83 -12.33 -16.52
N LEU A 4 18.36 -12.28 -15.28
CA LEU A 4 17.30 -13.17 -14.82
C LEU A 4 16.12 -13.10 -15.81
N SER A 5 15.54 -14.25 -16.13
CA SER A 5 14.39 -14.28 -17.03
C SER A 5 13.21 -13.53 -16.40
N THR A 6 12.42 -12.84 -17.23
CA THR A 6 11.22 -12.13 -16.75
C THR A 6 10.23 -13.09 -16.07
N ALA A 7 10.16 -14.33 -16.54
CA ALA A 7 9.35 -15.39 -15.94
C ALA A 7 9.81 -15.76 -14.53
N PHE A 8 11.12 -15.88 -14.31
CA PHE A 8 11.68 -16.16 -12.98
C PHE A 8 11.33 -15.03 -11.99
N VAL A 9 11.56 -13.78 -12.39
CA VAL A 9 11.27 -12.60 -11.55
C VAL A 9 9.77 -12.46 -11.26
N ALA A 10 8.92 -12.69 -12.27
CA ALA A 10 7.47 -12.64 -12.10
C ALA A 10 6.98 -13.67 -11.06
N LYS A 11 7.52 -14.90 -11.13
CA LYS A 11 7.19 -15.98 -10.20
C LYS A 11 7.64 -15.66 -8.77
N GLU A 12 8.89 -15.22 -8.60
CA GLU A 12 9.48 -14.93 -7.29
C GLU A 12 8.72 -13.83 -6.54
N PHE A 13 8.42 -12.73 -7.23
CA PHE A 13 7.74 -11.58 -6.63
C PHE A 13 6.21 -11.65 -6.70
N LYS A 14 5.65 -12.75 -7.23
CA LYS A 14 4.20 -12.96 -7.43
C LYS A 14 3.53 -11.77 -8.13
N ILE A 15 4.19 -11.22 -9.14
CA ILE A 15 3.70 -10.13 -9.99
C ILE A 15 3.56 -10.59 -11.44
N SER A 16 2.80 -9.84 -12.24
CA SER A 16 2.64 -10.17 -13.65
C SER A 16 3.92 -9.90 -14.45
N HIS A 17 4.10 -10.62 -15.56
CA HIS A 17 5.21 -10.39 -16.51
C HIS A 17 5.22 -8.93 -17.02
N ARG A 18 4.02 -8.38 -17.28
CA ARG A 18 3.85 -6.97 -17.67
C ARG A 18 4.43 -6.04 -16.61
N ARG A 19 4.18 -6.30 -15.33
CA ARG A 19 4.69 -5.47 -14.24
C ARG A 19 6.22 -5.46 -14.18
N VAL A 20 6.85 -6.62 -14.40
CA VAL A 20 8.32 -6.73 -14.50
C VAL A 20 8.85 -5.84 -15.64
N GLN A 21 8.21 -5.89 -16.81
CA GLN A 21 8.59 -5.07 -17.96
C GLN A 21 8.43 -3.57 -17.71
N GLU A 22 7.34 -3.15 -17.07
CA GLU A 22 7.12 -1.75 -16.68
C GLU A 22 8.23 -1.23 -15.76
N VAL A 23 8.63 -2.03 -14.76
CA VAL A 23 9.72 -1.68 -13.83
C VAL A 23 11.05 -1.59 -14.58
N VAL A 24 11.38 -2.56 -15.43
CA VAL A 24 12.60 -2.54 -16.24
C VAL A 24 12.64 -1.31 -17.16
N GLN A 25 11.53 -1.01 -17.82
CA GLN A 25 11.43 0.16 -18.70
C GLN A 25 11.60 1.46 -17.91
N TYR A 26 10.98 1.56 -16.73
CA TYR A 26 11.15 2.72 -15.84
C TYR A 26 12.61 2.91 -15.44
N THR A 27 13.25 1.85 -14.93
CA THR A 27 14.64 1.91 -14.47
C THR A 27 15.60 2.27 -15.60
N ARG A 28 15.40 1.74 -16.81
CA ARG A 28 16.20 2.11 -18.00
C ARG A 28 16.02 3.58 -18.39
N LYS A 29 14.81 4.12 -18.27
CA LYS A 29 14.51 5.51 -18.65
C LYS A 29 14.96 6.53 -17.59
N LYS A 30 14.89 6.18 -16.31
CA LYS A 30 15.10 7.11 -15.19
C LYS A 30 16.39 6.88 -14.42
N GLY A 31 17.08 5.76 -14.64
CA GLY A 31 18.29 5.38 -13.90
C GLY A 31 18.04 5.05 -12.43
N CYS A 32 16.77 4.96 -12.00
CA CYS A 32 16.38 4.71 -10.61
C CYS A 32 15.23 3.71 -10.52
N VAL A 33 15.10 3.07 -9.36
CA VAL A 33 14.01 2.13 -9.08
C VAL A 33 12.72 2.92 -8.82
N PRO A 34 11.57 2.51 -9.35
CA PRO A 34 10.31 3.20 -9.10
C PRO A 34 9.97 3.16 -7.62
N THR A 35 9.80 4.34 -7.02
CA THR A 35 9.30 4.47 -5.65
C THR A 35 7.78 4.44 -5.66
N LEU A 36 7.17 3.59 -4.82
CA LEU A 36 5.75 3.74 -4.53
C LEU A 36 5.56 5.10 -3.85
N GLN A 37 4.66 5.92 -4.39
CA GLN A 37 4.14 7.04 -3.60
C GLN A 37 3.43 6.42 -2.40
N LYS A 38 4.08 6.43 -1.23
CA LYS A 38 3.39 6.16 0.03
C LYS A 38 2.34 7.26 0.12
N GLY A 39 1.06 6.89 -0.02
CA GLY A 39 -0.02 7.79 0.36
C GLY A 39 0.29 8.23 1.79
N GLY A 40 0.67 9.49 1.97
CA GLY A 40 0.91 10.00 3.31
C GLY A 40 -0.35 9.79 4.13
N ARG A 41 -0.22 9.57 5.45
CA ARG A 41 -1.33 9.95 6.32
C ARG A 41 -1.54 11.43 6.07
N HIS A 42 -2.73 11.82 5.60
CA HIS A 42 -3.07 13.24 5.48
C HIS A 42 -2.81 13.87 6.86
N PRO A 43 -1.82 14.79 6.98
CA PRO A 43 -1.45 15.36 8.27
C PRO A 43 -2.59 16.18 8.89
N TYR A 44 -3.63 16.46 8.10
CA TYR A 44 -4.83 17.19 8.48
C TYR A 44 -6.07 16.35 8.18
N ALA A 45 -6.18 15.14 8.74
CA ALA A 45 -7.52 14.59 8.93
C ALA A 45 -8.29 15.62 9.78
N GLN A 46 -9.11 16.44 9.13
CA GLN A 46 -10.02 17.36 9.81
C GLN A 46 -11.06 16.48 10.50
N TYR A 47 -10.78 16.14 11.75
CA TYR A 47 -11.73 15.42 12.55
C TYR A 47 -12.89 16.35 12.90
N PRO A 48 -14.13 15.85 12.85
CA PRO A 48 -15.28 16.58 13.37
C PRO A 48 -15.01 17.07 14.79
N LYS A 49 -15.55 18.24 15.16
CA LYS A 49 -15.42 18.80 16.52
C LYS A 49 -15.89 17.83 17.61
N ASP A 50 -16.74 16.87 17.24
CA ASP A 50 -17.34 15.83 18.08
C ASP A 50 -16.72 14.44 17.87
N ILE A 51 -15.51 14.33 17.31
CA ILE A 51 -14.80 13.06 17.08
C ILE A 51 -14.76 12.15 18.33
N TRP A 52 -14.65 12.75 19.52
CA TRP A 52 -14.72 12.04 20.79
C TRP A 52 -16.02 11.25 20.97
N LYS A 53 -17.17 11.79 20.55
CA LYS A 53 -18.47 11.10 20.63
C LYS A 53 -18.52 9.92 19.67
N ILE A 54 -17.96 10.07 18.46
CA ILE A 54 -17.88 9.03 17.45
C ILE A 54 -17.03 7.86 17.97
N VAL A 55 -15.85 8.18 18.52
CA VAL A 55 -14.93 7.19 19.12
C VAL A 55 -15.57 6.49 20.31
N ALA A 56 -16.21 7.23 21.23
CA ALA A 56 -16.88 6.64 22.39
C ALA A 56 -18.03 5.70 22.00
N LYS A 57 -18.80 6.04 20.95
CA LYS A 57 -19.86 5.18 20.42
C LYS A 57 -19.29 3.91 19.76
N ALA A 58 -18.19 4.02 19.02
CA ALA A 58 -17.51 2.88 18.42
C ALA A 58 -16.94 1.93 19.48
N ALA A 59 -16.28 2.48 20.52
CA ALA A 59 -15.73 1.71 21.62
C ALA A 59 -16.80 0.92 22.38
N LYS A 60 -17.94 1.56 22.72
CA LYS A 60 -19.08 0.87 23.35
C LYS A 60 -19.59 -0.30 22.49
N ARG A 61 -19.74 -0.10 21.18
CA ARG A 61 -20.17 -1.18 20.26
C ARG A 61 -19.19 -2.35 20.27
N LEU A 62 -17.89 -2.10 20.28
CA LEU A 62 -16.87 -3.16 20.34
C LEU A 62 -16.92 -3.91 21.68
N MET A 63 -17.10 -3.20 22.79
CA MET A 63 -17.24 -3.83 24.11
C MET A 63 -18.52 -4.67 24.22
N HIS A 64 -19.64 -4.21 23.65
CA HIS A 64 -20.88 -5.00 23.59
C HIS A 64 -20.78 -6.24 22.69
N VAL A 65 -19.88 -6.24 21.71
CA VAL A 65 -19.62 -7.41 20.84
C VAL A 65 -18.71 -8.44 21.53
N GLN A 66 -17.83 -8.03 22.45
CA GLN A 66 -16.95 -8.94 23.19
C GLN A 66 -17.64 -9.67 24.37
N HIS A 67 -18.81 -9.22 24.80
CA HIS A 67 -19.59 -9.82 25.88
C HIS A 67 -20.79 -10.65 25.38
N ARG A 68 -20.75 -11.10 24.13
CA ARG A 68 -21.73 -12.00 23.52
C ARG A 68 -21.04 -13.26 23.03
#